data_AF-A0A7K3MTA5-F1
#
_entry.id   AF-A0A7K3MTA5-F1
#
_cell.length_a   1.000
_cell.length_b   1.000
_cell.length_c   1.000
_cell.angle_alpha   90.00
_cell.angle_beta   90.00
_cell.angle_gamma   90.00
#
_symmetry.space_group_name_H-M   'P 1'
#
loop_
_entity.id
_entity.type
_entity.pdbx_description
1 polymer ?
#
loop_
_entity_poly.entity_id
_entity_poly.type
_entity_poly.pdbx_seq_one_letter_code
_entity_poly.pdbx_strand_id
1 'polypeptide(L)' 'MEIITKDLSYGSYLEDWIKQDAIFRNIEIICEAIVNMEEELIQKYPDVPWVQAKGMRNFLIHE' A
#
# COMPACT_ATOMS: atom_id res chain seq x y z
N MET A 1 8.42 4.56 -0.45
CA MET A 1 8.79 3.32 -1.15
C MET A 1 10.04 3.43 -2.01
N GLU A 2 10.26 4.52 -2.75
CA GLU A 2 11.40 4.64 -3.69
C GLU A 2 12.78 4.34 -3.10
N ILE A 3 13.07 4.78 -1.86
CA ILE A 3 14.32 4.46 -1.14
C ILE A 3 14.57 2.94 -1.04
N ILE A 4 13.52 2.13 -0.93
CA ILE A 4 13.59 0.68 -0.76
C ILE A 4 13.62 -0.03 -2.14
N THR A 5 12.92 0.52 -3.13
CA THR A 5 12.67 -0.17 -4.41
C THR A 5 13.60 0.24 -5.56
N LYS A 6 14.33 1.36 -5.44
CA LYS A 6 15.06 1.99 -6.55
C LYS A 6 15.99 1.06 -7.33
N ASP A 7 16.75 0.21 -6.64
CA ASP A 7 17.70 -0.73 -7.25
C ASP A 7 17.32 -2.20 -6.96
N LEU A 8 16.04 -2.42 -6.64
CA LEU A 8 15.56 -3.74 -6.25
C LEU A 8 15.08 -4.51 -7.49
N SER A 9 15.88 -5.47 -7.94
CA SER A 9 15.43 -6.43 -8.94
C SER A 9 14.34 -7.36 -8.35
N TYR A 10 13.51 -7.94 -9.22
CA TYR A 10 12.50 -8.90 -8.76
C TYR A 10 13.13 -10.13 -8.08
N GLY A 11 14.23 -10.66 -8.61
CA GLY A 11 14.93 -11.80 -8.02
C GLY A 11 15.44 -11.49 -6.62
N SER A 12 16.12 -10.35 -6.45
CA SER A 12 16.62 -9.92 -5.13
C SER A 12 15.51 -9.52 -4.16
N TYR A 13 14.35 -9.07 -4.66
CA TYR A 13 13.16 -8.87 -3.84
C TYR A 13 12.68 -10.18 -3.22
N LEU A 14 12.58 -11.25 -4.01
CA LEU A 14 12.07 -12.55 -3.54
C LEU A 14 12.93 -13.17 -2.43
N GLU A 15 14.22 -12.82 -2.37
CA GLU A 15 15.16 -13.33 -1.36
C GLU A 15 15.31 -12.42 -0.13
N ASP A 16 14.76 -11.21 -0.14
CA ASP A 16 14.92 -10.22 0.93
C ASP A 16 13.60 -9.95 1.68
N TRP A 17 13.32 -10.79 2.68
CA TRP A 17 12.10 -10.70 3.49
C TRP A 17 11.98 -9.38 4.25
N ILE A 18 13.09 -8.72 4.59
CA ILE A 18 13.07 -7.42 5.29
C ILE A 18 12.58 -6.33 4.34
N LYS A 19 13.04 -6.32 3.09
CA LYS A 19 12.51 -5.37 2.10
C LYS A 19 11.06 -5.67 1.74
N GLN A 20 10.66 -6.94 1.67
CA GLN A 20 9.26 -7.32 1.48
C GLN A 20 8.38 -6.73 2.58
N ASP A 21 8.72 -6.99 3.85
CA ASP A 21 8.00 -6.49 5.01
C ASP A 21 7.94 -4.96 5.04
N ALA A 22 9.07 -4.29 4.77
CA ALA A 22 9.13 -2.84 4.70
C ALA A 22 8.20 -2.28 3.60
N ILE A 23 8.12 -2.92 2.43
CA ILE A 23 7.20 -2.53 1.36
C ILE A 23 5.75 -2.72 1.81
N PHE A 24 5.39 -3.88 2.35
CA PHE A 24 4.03 -4.17 2.82
C PHE A 24 3.58 -3.19 3.91
N ARG A 25 4.44 -2.90 4.89
CA ARG A 25 4.16 -1.93 5.96
C ARG A 25 3.92 -0.52 5.42
N ASN A 26 4.66 -0.11 4.38
CA ASN A 26 4.42 1.18 3.72
C ASN A 26 3.03 1.21 3.04
N ILE A 27 2.63 0.12 2.39
CA ILE A 27 1.31 0.01 1.75
C ILE A 27 0.20 0.04 2.81
N GLU A 28 0.36 -0.70 3.91
CA GLU A 28 -0.58 -0.72 5.02
C GLU A 28 -0.82 0.69 5.60
N ILE A 29 0.25 1.45 5.85
CA ILE A 29 0.15 2.84 6.35
C ILE A 29 -0.64 3.73 5.37
N ILE A 30 -0.41 3.58 4.07
CA ILE A 30 -1.15 4.35 3.05
C ILE A 30 -2.63 3.95 3.06
N CYS A 31 -2.93 2.65 3.11
CA CYS A 31 -4.31 2.18 3.14
C CYS A 31 -5.05 2.61 4.41
N GLU A 32 -4.37 2.60 5.56
CA GLU A 32 -4.91 3.10 6.83
C GLU A 32 -5.22 4.60 6.74
N ALA A 33 -4.33 5.40 6.14
CA ALA A 33 -4.60 6.81 5.91
C ALA A 33 -5.84 7.03 5.03
N ILE A 34 -5.99 6.24 3.96
CA ILE A 34 -7.14 6.29 3.05
C ILE A 34 -8.45 5.93 3.76
N VAL A 35 -8.45 4.93 4.65
CA VAL A 35 -9.64 4.55 5.44
C VAL A 35 -10.13 5.71 6.30
N ASN A 36 -9.21 6.53 6.81
CA ASN A 36 -9.50 7.66 7.69
C ASN A 36 -9.72 9.00 6.95
N MET A 37 -9.72 9.01 5.61
CA MET A 37 -9.98 10.24 4.84
C MET A 37 -11.44 10.68 4.92
N GLU A 38 -11.65 11.99 4.93
CA GLU A 38 -12.99 12.58 4.87
C GLU A 38 -13.69 12.27 3.54
N GLU A 39 -14.99 12.06 3.62
CA GLU A 39 -15.82 11.70 2.45
C GLU A 39 -15.79 12.76 1.35
N GLU A 40 -15.70 14.04 1.71
CA GLU A 40 -15.57 15.15 0.75
C GLU A 40 -14.32 15.00 -0.13
N LEU A 41 -13.21 14.54 0.44
CA LEU A 41 -11.96 14.31 -0.30
C LEU A 41 -12.10 13.14 -1.26
N ILE A 42 -12.74 12.05 -0.83
CA ILE A 42 -13.02 10.87 -1.65
C ILE A 42 -13.89 11.27 -2.86
N GLN A 43 -14.95 12.04 -2.62
CA GLN A 43 -15.87 12.52 -3.65
C GLN A 43 -15.21 13.50 -4.63
N LYS A 44 -14.23 14.28 -4.15
CA LYS A 44 -13.46 15.21 -5.00
C LYS A 44 -12.58 14.49 -6.03
N TYR A 45 -12.18 13.25 -5.76
CA TYR A 45 -11.31 12.46 -6.63
C TYR A 45 -11.92 11.09 -6.94
N PRO A 46 -13.04 11.04 -7.69
CA PRO A 46 -13.78 9.80 -7.92
C PRO A 46 -13.02 8.80 -8.81
N ASP A 47 -12.02 9.25 -9.58
CA ASP A 47 -11.21 8.40 -10.45
C ASP A 47 -10.18 7.55 -9.68
N VAL A 48 -9.93 7.91 -8.42
CA VAL A 48 -9.04 7.13 -7.56
C VAL A 48 -9.79 5.87 -7.09
N PRO A 49 -9.18 4.67 -7.15
CA PRO A 49 -9.83 3.41 -6.80
C PRO A 49 -9.91 3.22 -5.27
N TRP A 50 -10.68 4.08 -4.59
CA TRP A 50 -10.77 4.11 -3.13
C TRP A 50 -11.28 2.81 -2.52
N VAL A 51 -12.25 2.17 -3.19
CA VAL A 51 -12.82 0.89 -2.73
C VAL A 51 -11.76 -0.21 -2.74
N GLN A 52 -10.95 -0.27 -3.81
CA GLN A 52 -9.86 -1.24 -3.94
C GLN A 52 -8.76 -0.95 -2.92
N ALA A 53 -8.41 0.31 -2.70
CA ALA A 53 -7.43 0.71 -1.69
C ALA A 53 -7.87 0.33 -0.26
N LYS A 54 -9.15 0.54 0.08
CA LYS A 54 -9.72 0.08 1.36
C LYS A 54 -9.73 -1.45 1.46
N GLY A 55 -10.03 -2.16 0.36
CA GLY A 55 -10.01 -3.62 0.29
C GLY A 55 -8.60 -4.22 0.44
N MET A 56 -7.57 -3.56 -0.07
CA MET A 56 -6.18 -3.98 0.05
C MET A 56 -5.71 -4.13 1.50
N ARG A 57 -6.15 -3.24 2.39
CA ARG A 57 -5.88 -3.34 3.84
C ARG A 57 -6.34 -4.68 4.40
N ASN A 58 -7.55 -5.12 4.02
CA ASN A 58 -8.11 -6.36 4.54
C ASN A 58 -7.31 -7.57 4.04
N PHE A 59 -6.89 -7.56 2.77
CA PHE A 59 -6.02 -8.59 2.21
C PHE A 59 -4.70 -8.67 2.97
N LEU A 60 -4.01 -7.53 3.15
CA LEU A 60 -2.69 -7.49 3.80
C LEU A 60 -2.68 -7.92 5.28
N ILE A 61 -3.80 -7.80 5.99
CA ILE A 61 -3.89 -8.13 7.42
C ILE A 61 -4.39 -9.57 7.65
N HIS A 62 -5.12 -10.14 6.69
CA HIS A 62 -5.84 -11.41 6.90
C HIS A 62 -5.42 -12.57 6.00
N GLU A 63 -4.78 -12.30 4.85
CA GLU A 63 -4.35 -13.30 3.86
C GLU A 63 -2.82 -13.28 3.72
#